data_AF-A0A358AET0-F1
#
_entry.id   AF-A0A358AET0-F1
#
_cell.length_a   1.000
_cell.length_b   1.000
_cell.length_c   1.000
_cell.angle_alpha   90.00
_cell.angle_beta   90.00
_cell.angle_gamma   90.00
#
_symmetry.space_group_name_H-M   'P 1'
#
loop_
_entity.id
_entity.type
_entity.pdbx_description
1 polymer ?
#
loop_
_entity_poly.entity_id
_entity_poly.type
_entity_poly.pdbx_seq_one_letter_code
_entity_poly.pdbx_strand_id
1 'polypeptide(L)'
;MRNTGKGFTLSREDKRELLEMSRSRRLREDFRKISENRYNPFLINGVIDLNRFVSFLTDYNEFINHATRPFRKMIAKDMRL
;
A
#
# COMPACT_ATOMS: atom_id res chain seq x y z
N MET A 1 -17.57 16.50 -0.97
CA MET A 1 -16.20 16.71 -1.47
C MET A 1 -15.41 15.42 -1.23
N ARG A 2 -15.25 14.57 -2.25
CA ARG A 2 -14.37 13.41 -2.18
C ARG A 2 -12.98 13.89 -2.58
N ASN A 3 -12.03 13.83 -1.65
CA ASN A 3 -10.63 14.11 -1.94
C ASN A 3 -10.05 12.87 -2.61
N THR A 4 -10.31 12.70 -3.92
CA THR A 4 -9.60 11.74 -4.74
C THR A 4 -8.17 12.24 -4.87
N GLY A 5 -7.25 11.54 -4.22
CA GLY A 5 -5.83 11.87 -4.21
C GLY A 5 -5.35 12.24 -5.61
N LYS A 6 -4.57 13.32 -5.71
CA LYS A 6 -3.79 13.64 -6.91
C LYS A 6 -3.07 12.36 -7.36
N GLY A 7 -3.57 11.72 -8.40
CA GLY A 7 -2.77 10.76 -9.15
C GLY A 7 -1.54 11.52 -9.63
N PHE A 8 -0.35 10.97 -9.41
CA PHE A 8 0.86 11.52 -10.00
C PHE A 8 0.70 11.49 -11.52
N THR A 9 0.51 12.66 -12.14
CA THR A 9 0.47 12.77 -13.59
C THR A 9 1.91 12.69 -14.09
N LEU A 10 2.35 11.48 -14.47
CA LEU A 10 3.67 11.27 -15.08
C LEU A 10 3.84 12.15 -16.33
N SER A 11 5.04 12.69 -16.51
CA SER A 11 5.40 13.42 -17.73
C SER A 11 5.31 12.49 -18.96
N ARG A 12 5.31 13.06 -20.17
CA ARG A 12 5.24 12.25 -21.39
C ARG A 12 6.52 11.43 -21.58
N GLU A 13 7.63 12.02 -21.18
CA GLU A 13 8.97 11.45 -21.22
C GLU A 13 9.07 10.26 -20.25
N ASP A 14 8.67 10.44 -18.98
CA ASP A 14 8.67 9.36 -17.98
C ASP A 14 7.78 8.19 -18.42
N LYS A 15 6.60 8.49 -18.99
CA LYS A 15 5.69 7.44 -19.49
C LYS A 15 6.32 6.66 -20.62
N ARG A 16 7.03 7.32 -21.53
CA ARG A 16 7.70 6.68 -22.65
C ARG A 16 8.85 5.79 -22.16
N GLU A 17 9.68 6.30 -21.26
CA GLU A 17 10.78 5.56 -20.67
C GLU A 17 10.28 4.31 -19.94
N LEU A 18 9.26 4.45 -19.08
CA LEU A 18 8.63 3.32 -18.38
C LEU A 18 8.06 2.29 -19.35
N LEU A 19 7.44 2.74 -20.45
CA LEU A 19 6.90 1.85 -21.47
C LEU A 19 8.02 1.09 -22.21
N GLU A 20 9.12 1.75 -22.56
CA GLU A 20 10.28 1.12 -23.18
C GLU A 20 10.94 0.11 -22.22
N MET A 21 11.16 0.49 -20.96
CA MET A 21 11.69 -0.40 -19.92
C MET A 21 10.81 -1.62 -19.71
N SER A 22 9.48 -1.47 -19.75
CA SER A 22 8.55 -2.58 -19.58
C SER A 22 8.70 -3.68 -20.63
N ARG A 23 9.31 -3.39 -21.79
CA ARG A 23 9.58 -4.37 -22.86
C ARG A 23 10.86 -5.17 -22.62
N SER A 24 11.71 -4.77 -21.69
CA SER A 24 12.93 -5.48 -21.33
C SER A 24 12.60 -6.84 -20.70
N ARG A 25 13.04 -7.91 -21.38
CA ARG A 25 12.85 -9.29 -20.90
C ARG A 25 13.60 -9.54 -19.59
N ARG A 26 14.84 -9.05 -19.47
CA ARG A 26 15.67 -9.17 -18.26
C ARG A 26 14.98 -8.53 -17.06
N LEU A 27 14.45 -7.31 -17.24
CA LEU A 27 13.73 -6.61 -16.19
C LEU A 27 12.49 -7.39 -15.72
N ARG A 28 11.73 -7.97 -16.65
CA ARG A 28 10.56 -8.81 -16.33
C ARG A 28 10.95 -10.07 -15.56
N GLU A 29 12.04 -10.73 -15.95
CA GLU A 29 12.54 -11.93 -15.29
C GLU A 29 13.04 -11.61 -13.87
N ASP A 30 13.70 -10.47 -13.67
CA ASP A 30 14.14 -10.01 -12.35
C ASP A 30 12.95 -9.70 -11.44
N PHE A 31 11.93 -8.97 -11.93
CA PHE A 31 10.70 -8.72 -11.16
C PHE A 31 9.94 -10.00 -10.84
N ARG A 32 9.94 -10.99 -11.75
CA ARG A 32 9.33 -12.29 -11.50
C ARG A 32 10.04 -13.01 -10.36
N LYS A 33 11.37 -13.08 -10.37
CA LYS A 33 12.17 -13.67 -9.28
C LYS A 33 11.91 -12.97 -7.95
N ILE A 34 11.82 -11.64 -7.95
CA ILE A 34 11.48 -10.87 -6.73
C ILE A 34 10.07 -11.22 -6.24
N SER A 35 9.11 -11.40 -7.15
CA SER A 35 7.74 -11.77 -6.80
C SER A 35 7.63 -13.20 -6.28
N GLU A 36 8.33 -14.15 -6.88
CA GLU A 36 8.37 -15.56 -6.47
C GLU A 36 9.03 -15.72 -5.10
N ASN A 37 10.05 -14.92 -4.81
CA ASN A 37 10.74 -14.90 -3.52
C ASN A 37 10.16 -13.86 -2.55
N ARG A 38 8.97 -13.32 -2.83
CA ARG A 38 8.34 -12.34 -1.94
C ARG A 38 7.91 -13.04 -0.66
N TYR A 39 8.77 -12.98 0.34
CA TYR A 39 8.44 -13.43 1.69
C TYR A 39 7.29 -12.59 2.25
N ASN A 40 6.19 -13.25 2.62
CA ASN A 40 5.12 -12.62 3.37
C ASN A 40 5.34 -12.91 4.86
N PRO A 41 5.80 -11.94 5.67
CA PRO A 41 6.07 -12.16 7.09
C PRO A 41 4.81 -12.52 7.89
N PHE A 42 3.62 -12.21 7.37
CA PHE A 42 2.35 -12.47 8.04
C PHE A 42 1.76 -13.84 7.70
N LEU A 43 2.35 -14.58 6.75
CA LEU A 43 1.89 -15.92 6.38
C LEU A 43 2.77 -16.97 7.06
N ILE A 44 2.24 -17.63 8.08
CA ILE A 44 2.93 -18.68 8.84
C ILE A 44 2.18 -20.00 8.58
N ASN A 45 2.87 -20.99 8.01
CA ASN A 45 2.30 -22.31 7.67
C ASN A 45 1.01 -22.22 6.82
N GLY A 46 0.93 -21.24 5.92
CA GLY A 46 -0.25 -21.03 5.05
C GLY A 46 -1.44 -20.34 5.74
N VAL A 47 -1.31 -19.97 7.02
CA VAL A 47 -2.32 -19.21 7.77
C VAL A 47 -1.81 -17.80 8.01
N ILE A 48 -2.71 -16.82 7.89
CA ILE A 48 -2.38 -15.42 8.20
C ILE A 48 -2.34 -15.24 9.71
N ASP A 49 -1.19 -14.82 10.24
CA ASP A 49 -1.03 -14.45 11.64
C ASP A 49 -1.48 -13.00 11.85
N LEU A 50 -2.73 -12.85 12.30
CA LEU A 50 -3.32 -11.55 12.61
C LEU A 50 -2.65 -10.86 13.79
N ASN A 51 -2.10 -11.60 14.75
CA ASN A 51 -1.40 -11.00 15.89
C ASN A 51 -0.13 -10.31 15.42
N ARG A 52 0.66 -10.99 14.57
CA ARG A 52 1.86 -10.41 13.96
C ARG A 52 1.54 -9.19 13.11
N PHE A 53 0.40 -9.21 12.41
CA PHE A 53 -0.07 -8.06 11.64
C PHE A 53 -0.44 -6.86 12.52
N VAL A 54 -1.18 -7.10 13.62
CA VAL A 54 -1.55 -6.04 14.57
C VAL A 54 -0.30 -5.45 15.24
N SER A 55 0.64 -6.29 15.69
CA SER A 55 1.92 -5.82 16.24
C SER A 55 2.66 -4.94 15.25
N PHE A 56 2.79 -5.37 13.99
CA PHE A 56 3.42 -4.56 12.95
C PHE A 56 2.74 -3.19 12.79
N LEU A 57 1.41 -3.13 12.74
CA LEU A 57 0.70 -1.86 12.60
C LEU A 57 0.93 -0.94 13.80
N THR A 58 0.94 -1.48 15.01
CA THR A 58 1.20 -0.72 16.23
C THR A 58 2.62 -0.16 16.22
N ASP A 59 3.62 -1.02 16.04
CA ASP A 59 5.04 -0.65 16.07
C ASP A 59 5.39 0.32 14.93
N TYR A 60 4.80 0.11 13.74
CA TYR A 60 5.01 0.99 12.61
C TYR A 60 4.37 2.36 12.82
N ASN A 61 3.17 2.42 13.43
CA ASN A 61 2.53 3.68 13.78
C ASN A 61 3.37 4.47 14.80
N GLU A 62 3.95 3.79 15.79
CA GLU A 62 4.89 4.41 16.72
C GLU A 62 6.15 4.90 16.01
N PHE A 63 6.74 4.08 15.14
CA PHE A 63 7.94 4.40 14.36
C PHE A 63 7.78 5.66 13.49
N ILE A 64 6.64 5.80 12.78
CA ILE A 64 6.37 6.97 11.94
C ILE A 64 5.86 8.18 12.74
N ASN A 65 5.85 8.08 14.09
CA ASN A 65 5.28 9.07 15.00
C ASN A 65 3.85 9.45 14.60
N HIS A 66 3.04 8.45 14.22
CA HIS A 66 1.64 8.67 13.86
C HIS A 66 0.87 9.13 15.08
N ALA A 67 0.54 10.41 15.15
CA ALA A 67 -0.36 10.92 16.17
C ALA A 67 -1.76 10.32 15.96
N THR A 68 -2.28 9.66 17.00
CA THR A 68 -3.67 9.20 17.04
C THR A 68 -4.59 10.34 16.62
N ARG A 69 -5.40 10.11 15.59
CA ARG A 69 -6.36 11.14 15.14
C ARG A 69 -7.26 11.50 16.32
N PRO A 70 -7.42 12.80 16.64
CA PRO A 70 -8.33 13.21 17.69
C PRO A 70 -9.73 12.71 17.36
N PHE A 71 -10.41 12.18 18.37
CA PHE A 71 -11.77 11.69 18.20
C PHE A 71 -12.65 12.78 17.58
N ARG A 72 -13.26 12.48 16.43
CA ARG A 72 -14.30 13.32 15.83
C ARG A 72 -15.62 12.59 15.95
N LYS A 73 -16.56 13.20 16.68
CA LYS A 73 -17.93 12.70 16.80
C LYS A 73 -18.49 12.47 15.39
N MET A 74 -18.97 11.26 15.13
CA MET A 74 -19.66 10.95 13.89
C MET A 74 -20.94 11.80 13.83
N ILE A 75 -20.96 12.80 12.94
CA ILE A 75 -22.17 13.57 12.65
C ILE A 75 -22.93 12.77 11.58
N ALA A 76 -23.94 12.02 12.00
CA ALA A 76 -24.89 11.44 11.06
C ALA A 76 -25.61 12.60 10.34
N LYS A 77 -25.33 12.79 9.05
CA LYS A 77 -25.91 13.89 8.27
C LYS A 77 -27.36 13.59 7.83
N ASP A 78 -27.79 12.33 7.88
CA ASP A 78 -29.15 11.92 7.56
C ASP A 78 -29.49 10.63 8.31
N MET A 79 -30.38 10.71 9.31
CA MET A 79 -31.07 9.57 9.92
C MET A 79 -32.54 9.66 9.54
N ARG A 80 -32.86 9.44 8.26
CA ARG A 80 -34.24 9.17 7.87
C ARG A 80 -34.46 7.67 7.98
N LEU A 81 -35.33 7.30 8.92
CA LEU A 81 -35.95 5.99 9.01
C LEU A 81 -36.99 5.82 7.90
#